data_AF-A0A1A9BSG8-F1
#
_entry.id   AF-A0A1A9BSG8-F1
#
_cell.length_a   1.000
_cell.length_b   1.000
_cell.length_c   1.000
_cell.angle_alpha   90.00
_cell.angle_beta   90.00
_cell.angle_gamma   90.00
#
_symmetry.space_group_name_H-M   'P 1'
#
loop_
_entity.id
_entity.type
_entity.pdbx_description
1 polymer ?
#
loop_
_entity_poly.entity_id
_entity_poly.type
_entity_poly.pdbx_seq_one_letter_code
_entity_poly.pdbx_strand_id
1 'polypeptide(L)'
;LFSLPVIVIVIAVVLAHSEFPSGSSAGSLLSYMGGAGAAGVLMLAPAAAVALTTYLLAPSLGRLFEKLTLYTMFGSACLVFLFFAVTTWESDPNGSAFNATAASMSALTLSGIVIVANGSLAFNHWLTNYLDALWCRPYDHIALFLLGTAASIHRERRRWHDDSQVTKWRAWLEIVAAQVERDASLSRRFGTAEDGTHTELRDEARRIAAIVRSHKRTLAEAYSAHDVDAVVTSLVRGTQAFCAGDRTALLANAPDQAAPRVNRFAAAILRLIPAAVLIAAGIFLPLIPAIAQSELASSLRWYLIVMGAIMFVTTRQDLATKIGEAVAKVLFK
;
A
#
# COMPACT_ATOMS: atom_id res chain seq x y z
N LEU A 1 -2.45 -2.06 14.15
CA LEU A 1 -2.48 -1.57 15.55
C LEU A 1 -1.20 -1.90 16.33
N PHE A 2 -0.50 -3.02 16.05
CA PHE A 2 0.75 -3.38 16.73
C PHE A 2 2.03 -2.62 16.30
N SER A 3 2.00 -1.78 15.25
CA SER A 3 3.20 -1.08 14.74
C SER A 3 3.50 0.26 15.42
N LEU A 4 2.48 0.92 16.00
CA LEU A 4 2.65 2.19 16.72
C LEU A 4 3.53 2.11 17.98
N PRO A 5 3.40 1.10 18.86
CA PRO A 5 4.24 1.02 20.05
C PRO A 5 5.72 0.79 19.71
N VAL A 6 6.04 0.09 18.62
CA VAL A 6 7.44 -0.17 18.21
C VAL A 6 8.13 1.12 17.77
N ILE A 7 7.45 1.99 17.01
CA ILE A 7 8.01 3.26 16.57
C ILE A 7 8.26 4.19 17.77
N VAL A 8 7.33 4.23 18.73
CA VAL A 8 7.49 5.04 19.95
C VAL A 8 8.64 4.53 20.82
N ILE A 9 8.82 3.22 20.93
CA ILE A 9 9.93 2.61 21.70
C ILE A 9 11.28 2.91 21.03
N VAL A 10 11.38 2.83 19.71
CA VAL A 10 12.63 3.17 18.98
C VAL A 10 12.99 4.65 19.17
N ILE A 11 12.01 5.56 19.07
CA ILE A 11 12.23 7.00 19.31
C ILE A 11 12.64 7.25 20.77
N ALA A 12 11.98 6.60 21.74
CA ALA A 12 12.31 6.76 23.15
C ALA A 12 13.70 6.21 23.51
N VAL A 13 14.11 5.08 22.91
CA VAL A 13 15.45 4.49 23.11
C VAL A 13 16.54 5.37 22.49
N VAL A 14 16.30 5.92 21.30
CA VAL A 14 17.23 6.87 20.65
C VAL A 14 17.38 8.15 21.46
N LEU A 15 16.29 8.65 22.07
CA LEU A 15 16.33 9.82 22.96
C LEU A 15 16.95 9.51 24.33
N ALA A 16 16.85 8.28 24.83
CA ALA A 16 17.37 7.88 26.13
C ALA A 16 18.85 7.47 26.11
N HIS A 17 19.40 7.08 24.96
CA HIS A 17 20.83 6.73 24.82
C HIS A 17 21.72 7.90 24.36
N SER A 18 21.17 9.09 24.16
CA SER A 18 21.96 10.30 23.98
C SER A 18 22.36 10.89 25.34
N GLU A 19 23.23 10.22 26.09
CA GLU A 19 23.95 10.87 27.20
C GLU A 19 25.06 11.75 26.60
N PHE A 20 24.85 13.06 26.64
CA PHE A 20 25.79 14.04 26.11
C PHE A 20 26.90 14.33 27.11
N PRO A 21 28.18 14.17 26.74
CA PRO A 21 29.29 14.70 27.53
C PRO A 21 29.19 16.23 27.59
N SER A 22 29.20 16.77 28.80
CA SER A 22 29.18 18.21 29.08
C SER A 22 30.44 18.89 28.54
N GLY A 23 30.44 19.27 27.26
CA GLY A 23 31.57 20.00 26.67
C GLY A 23 31.58 20.15 25.15
N SER A 24 30.85 19.34 24.39
CA SER A 24 30.73 19.54 22.94
C SER A 24 29.61 20.53 22.63
N SER A 25 29.90 21.57 21.83
CA SER A 25 28.92 22.57 21.37
C SER A 25 27.71 21.89 20.71
N ALA A 26 26.61 21.78 21.48
CA ALA A 26 25.37 21.11 21.08
C ALA A 26 24.78 21.61 19.74
N GLY A 27 25.17 22.80 19.28
CA GLY A 27 24.72 23.40 18.03
C GLY A 27 25.17 22.68 16.75
N SER A 28 26.36 22.07 16.70
CA SER A 28 26.85 21.41 15.48
C SER A 28 26.28 20.01 15.29
N LEU A 29 25.99 19.30 16.38
CA LEU A 29 25.34 17.99 16.33
C LEU A 29 23.85 18.11 16.03
N LEU A 30 23.18 19.15 16.56
CA LEU A 30 21.80 19.47 16.20
C LEU A 30 21.64 19.90 14.73
N SER A 31 22.64 20.53 14.11
CA SER A 31 22.58 20.87 12.68
C SER A 31 22.75 19.65 11.77
N TYR A 32 23.66 18.73 12.11
CA TYR A 32 23.85 17.47 11.37
C TYR A 32 22.69 16.49 11.58
N MET A 33 22.20 16.32 12.81
CA MET A 33 21.00 15.52 13.09
C MET A 33 19.74 16.18 12.52
N GLY A 34 19.69 17.52 12.49
CA GLY A 34 18.63 18.27 11.81
C GLY A 34 18.61 18.03 10.30
N GLY A 35 19.78 18.03 9.64
CA GLY A 35 19.89 17.76 8.21
C GLY A 35 19.58 16.32 7.81
N ALA A 36 20.17 15.34 8.50
CA ALA A 36 19.93 13.92 8.23
C ALA A 36 18.51 13.48 8.65
N GLY A 37 18.03 13.99 9.79
CA GLY A 37 16.66 13.78 10.25
C GLY A 37 15.62 14.41 9.32
N ALA A 38 15.85 15.64 8.85
CA ALA A 38 14.97 16.28 7.88
C ALA A 38 14.98 15.55 6.53
N ALA A 39 16.14 15.08 6.04
CA ALA A 39 16.22 14.31 4.80
C ALA A 39 15.51 12.96 4.90
N GLY A 40 15.68 12.24 6.02
CA GLY A 40 14.98 10.98 6.28
C GLY A 40 13.47 11.17 6.39
N VAL A 41 13.01 12.20 7.10
CA VAL A 41 11.59 12.55 7.22
C VAL A 41 11.01 13.00 5.87
N LEU A 42 11.73 13.81 5.09
CA LEU A 42 11.29 14.24 3.76
C LEU A 42 11.22 13.10 2.74
N MET A 43 12.05 12.07 2.85
CA MET A 43 11.99 10.90 1.96
C MET A 43 10.96 9.86 2.40
N LEU A 44 10.80 9.62 3.70
CA LEU A 44 9.90 8.60 4.23
C LEU A 44 8.47 9.09 4.41
N ALA A 45 8.24 10.38 4.73
CA ALA A 45 6.90 10.91 4.95
C ALA A 45 5.98 10.84 3.71
N PRO A 46 6.43 11.13 2.47
CA PRO A 46 5.60 10.98 1.30
C PRO A 46 5.29 9.51 1.02
N ALA A 47 6.28 8.62 1.14
CA ALA A 47 6.10 7.19 0.92
C ALA A 47 5.15 6.58 1.95
N ALA A 48 5.29 6.94 3.23
CA ALA A 48 4.42 6.50 4.31
C ALA A 48 3.02 7.11 4.21
N ALA A 49 2.89 8.39 3.83
CA ALA A 49 1.59 9.03 3.63
C ALA A 49 0.84 8.44 2.44
N VAL A 50 1.52 8.19 1.32
CA VAL A 50 0.95 7.50 0.15
C VAL A 50 0.59 6.05 0.51
N ALA A 51 1.42 5.36 1.28
CA ALA A 51 1.11 4.02 1.75
C ALA A 51 -0.11 3.96 2.66
N LEU A 52 -0.19 4.87 3.63
CA LEU A 52 -1.28 4.94 4.58
C LEU A 52 -2.59 5.36 3.93
N THR A 53 -2.58 6.40 3.09
CA THR A 53 -3.78 6.85 2.36
C THR A 53 -4.26 5.78 1.39
N THR A 54 -3.36 5.08 0.70
CA THR A 54 -3.74 4.03 -0.25
C THR A 54 -4.24 2.77 0.44
N TYR A 55 -3.65 2.39 1.59
CA TYR A 55 -4.13 1.28 2.43
C TYR A 55 -5.55 1.53 2.94
N LEU A 56 -5.85 2.78 3.32
CA LEU A 56 -7.18 3.17 3.80
C LEU A 56 -8.22 3.26 2.67
N LEU A 57 -7.81 3.63 1.45
CA LEU A 57 -8.74 3.89 0.33
C LEU A 57 -8.98 2.67 -0.56
N ALA A 58 -8.07 1.68 -0.61
CA ALA A 58 -8.18 0.55 -1.54
C ALA A 58 -7.69 -0.77 -0.91
N PRO A 59 -8.48 -1.41 -0.03
CA PRO A 59 -8.12 -2.68 0.61
C PRO A 59 -7.89 -3.84 -0.38
N SER A 60 -8.33 -3.72 -1.64
CA SER A 60 -8.06 -4.67 -2.73
C SER A 60 -6.61 -4.70 -3.21
N LEU A 61 -5.83 -3.64 -2.97
CA LEU A 61 -4.44 -3.53 -3.38
C LEU A 61 -3.44 -3.87 -2.28
N GLY A 62 -3.93 -4.32 -1.11
CA GLY A 62 -3.13 -4.63 0.07
C GLY A 62 -1.84 -5.39 -0.25
N ARG A 63 -1.87 -6.45 -1.08
CA ARG A 63 -0.67 -7.26 -1.41
C ARG A 63 0.33 -6.57 -2.35
N LEU A 64 -0.15 -5.83 -3.34
CA LEU A 64 0.73 -5.08 -4.24
C LEU A 64 1.38 -3.94 -3.46
N PHE A 65 0.60 -3.29 -2.61
CA PHE A 65 1.05 -2.20 -1.79
C PHE A 65 1.99 -2.68 -0.68
N GLU A 66 1.71 -3.82 -0.05
CA GLU A 66 2.57 -4.45 0.94
C GLU A 66 3.93 -4.81 0.35
N LYS A 67 3.96 -5.42 -0.84
CA LYS A 67 5.21 -5.64 -1.59
C LYS A 67 5.89 -4.33 -1.95
N LEU A 68 5.14 -3.33 -2.44
CA LEU A 68 5.69 -2.02 -2.81
C LEU A 68 6.25 -1.29 -1.60
N THR A 69 5.59 -1.37 -0.43
CA THR A 69 6.02 -0.75 0.82
C THR A 69 7.25 -1.46 1.36
N LEU A 70 7.31 -2.79 1.25
CA LEU A 70 8.52 -3.55 1.52
C LEU A 70 9.68 -3.14 0.60
N TYR A 71 9.43 -3.03 -0.71
CA TYR A 71 10.46 -2.61 -1.67
C TYR A 71 10.88 -1.15 -1.49
N THR A 72 9.97 -0.23 -1.18
CA THR A 72 10.31 1.17 -0.92
C THR A 72 11.01 1.33 0.42
N MET A 73 10.62 0.58 1.46
CA MET A 73 11.34 0.57 2.74
C MET A 73 12.74 -0.03 2.59
N PHE A 74 12.89 -1.13 1.86
CA PHE A 74 14.19 -1.73 1.59
C PHE A 74 15.05 -0.82 0.70
N GLY A 75 14.46 -0.25 -0.36
CA GLY A 75 15.14 0.67 -1.27
C GLY A 75 15.57 1.98 -0.61
N SER A 76 14.72 2.58 0.24
CA SER A 76 15.07 3.79 1.00
C SER A 76 16.12 3.51 2.07
N ALA A 77 16.07 2.36 2.75
CA ALA A 77 17.12 1.94 3.67
C ALA A 77 18.47 1.78 2.95
N CYS A 78 18.48 1.17 1.75
CA CYS A 78 19.69 1.07 0.92
C CYS A 78 20.22 2.44 0.47
N LEU A 79 19.36 3.39 0.11
CA LEU A 79 19.78 4.74 -0.30
C LEU A 79 20.34 5.54 0.88
N VAL A 80 19.73 5.44 2.06
CA VAL A 80 20.27 6.07 3.28
C VAL A 80 21.63 5.45 3.63
N PHE A 81 21.75 4.13 3.54
CA PHE A 81 23.02 3.43 3.75
C PHE A 81 24.10 3.89 2.75
N LEU A 82 23.79 3.95 1.45
CA LEU A 82 24.71 4.41 0.41
C LEU A 82 25.11 5.88 0.61
N PHE A 83 24.18 6.75 0.96
CA PHE A 83 24.47 8.15 1.24
C PHE A 83 25.46 8.30 2.41
N PHE A 84 25.24 7.57 3.51
CA PHE A 84 26.17 7.56 4.63
C PHE A 84 27.51 6.91 4.27
N ALA A 85 27.52 5.83 3.48
CA ALA A 85 28.77 5.21 3.01
C ALA A 85 29.60 6.18 2.17
N VAL A 86 28.98 6.94 1.25
CA VAL A 86 29.67 7.92 0.41
C VAL A 86 30.16 9.12 1.23
N THR A 87 29.32 9.68 2.10
CA THR A 87 29.68 10.86 2.90
C THR A 87 30.70 10.57 3.99
N THR A 88 30.76 9.34 4.49
CA THR A 88 31.80 8.91 5.45
C THR A 88 33.10 8.51 4.76
N TRP A 89 33.04 8.06 3.50
CA TRP A 89 34.21 7.75 2.69
C TRP A 89 35.03 8.99 2.32
N GLU A 90 34.37 10.14 2.14
CA GLU A 90 35.00 11.41 1.80
C GLU A 90 35.41 12.19 3.06
N SER A 91 36.09 11.52 4.01
CA SER A 91 36.54 12.17 5.24
C SER A 91 37.75 13.08 4.97
N ASP A 92 37.67 14.31 5.48
CA ASP A 92 38.71 15.33 5.47
C ASP A 92 40.03 14.75 6.03
N PRO A 93 41.15 14.75 5.28
CA PRO A 93 42.42 14.18 5.73
C PRO A 93 42.99 14.83 7.00
N ASN A 94 42.47 16.00 7.41
CA ASN A 94 42.91 16.74 8.59
C ASN A 94 41.87 16.77 9.74
N GLY A 95 40.68 16.17 9.55
CA GLY A 95 39.64 16.10 10.59
C GLY A 95 39.94 15.03 11.63
N SER A 96 39.63 15.28 12.91
CA SER A 96 39.83 14.30 13.99
C SER A 96 39.03 13.01 13.70
N ALA A 97 39.76 11.97 13.28
CA ALA A 97 39.24 10.66 12.84
C ALA A 97 38.23 9.99 13.80
N PHE A 98 38.19 10.43 15.05
CA PHE A 98 37.31 9.94 16.10
C PHE A 98 35.83 10.31 15.89
N ASN A 99 35.51 11.47 15.31
CA ASN A 99 34.12 11.91 15.16
C ASN A 99 33.44 11.31 13.92
N ALA A 100 34.20 11.10 12.84
CA ALA A 100 33.68 10.49 11.61
C ALA A 100 33.35 9.00 11.79
N THR A 101 34.16 8.28 12.57
CA THR A 101 33.96 6.86 12.88
C THR A 101 32.74 6.62 13.79
N ALA A 102 32.50 7.49 14.78
CA ALA A 102 31.31 7.40 15.62
C ALA A 102 30.00 7.70 14.84
N ALA A 103 30.03 8.69 13.94
CA ALA A 103 28.89 9.03 13.10
C ALA A 103 28.55 7.92 12.09
N SER A 104 29.57 7.27 11.49
CA SER A 104 29.34 6.15 10.57
C SER A 104 28.79 4.92 11.29
N MET A 105 29.31 4.60 12.49
CA MET A 105 28.81 3.46 13.29
C MET A 105 27.36 3.65 13.77
N SER A 106 26.97 4.87 14.16
CA SER A 106 25.58 5.16 14.56
C SER A 106 24.60 5.10 13.39
N ALA A 107 25.00 5.53 12.19
CA ALA A 107 24.18 5.40 10.99
C ALA A 107 24.02 3.92 10.54
N LEU A 108 25.09 3.13 10.63
CA LEU A 108 25.07 1.69 10.32
C LEU A 108 24.17 0.92 11.29
N THR A 109 24.20 1.26 12.58
CA THR A 109 23.34 0.61 13.58
C THR A 109 21.86 0.97 13.39
N LEU A 110 21.53 2.26 13.14
CA LEU A 110 20.16 2.67 12.87
C LEU A 110 19.59 2.06 11.59
N SER A 111 20.37 2.02 10.49
CA SER A 111 19.94 1.37 9.25
C SER A 111 19.75 -0.14 9.44
N GLY A 112 20.64 -0.81 10.17
CA GLY A 112 20.49 -2.21 10.56
C GLY A 112 19.20 -2.49 11.34
N ILE A 113 18.87 -1.64 12.33
CA ILE A 113 17.63 -1.76 13.11
C ILE A 113 16.40 -1.61 12.21
N VAL A 114 16.39 -0.64 11.28
CA VAL A 114 15.28 -0.44 10.34
C VAL A 114 15.10 -1.64 9.41
N ILE A 115 16.20 -2.20 8.89
CA ILE A 115 16.16 -3.39 8.03
C ILE A 115 15.62 -4.60 8.81
N VAL A 116 16.09 -4.83 10.03
CA VAL A 116 15.64 -5.95 10.88
C VAL A 116 14.18 -5.78 11.32
N ALA A 117 13.76 -4.57 11.69
CA ALA A 117 12.38 -4.28 12.07
C ALA A 117 11.40 -4.48 10.90
N ASN A 118 11.74 -3.98 9.71
CA ASN A 118 10.89 -4.17 8.53
C ASN A 118 10.92 -5.61 8.01
N GLY A 119 12.09 -6.24 8.00
CA GLY A 119 12.27 -7.65 7.65
C GLY A 119 11.50 -8.56 8.58
N SER A 120 11.49 -8.30 9.88
CA SER A 120 10.74 -9.09 10.87
C SER A 120 9.22 -8.90 10.74
N LEU A 121 8.72 -7.70 10.43
CA LEU A 121 7.30 -7.49 10.15
C LEU A 121 6.85 -8.23 8.89
N ALA A 122 7.63 -8.15 7.82
CA ALA A 122 7.37 -8.86 6.57
C ALA A 122 7.45 -10.38 6.75
N PHE A 123 8.45 -10.85 7.48
CA PHE A 123 8.62 -12.26 7.81
C PHE A 123 7.47 -12.76 8.69
N ASN A 124 7.08 -12.00 9.72
CA ASN A 124 5.95 -12.37 10.58
C ASN A 124 4.65 -12.43 9.79
N HIS A 125 4.40 -11.45 8.91
CA HIS A 125 3.19 -11.46 8.07
C HIS A 125 3.21 -12.59 7.03
N TRP A 126 4.37 -12.86 6.42
CA TRP A 126 4.56 -14.02 5.54
C TRP A 126 4.33 -15.32 6.30
N LEU A 127 4.88 -15.44 7.51
CA LEU A 127 4.78 -16.63 8.35
C LEU A 127 3.35 -16.85 8.81
N THR A 128 2.63 -15.82 9.27
CA THR A 128 1.19 -15.95 9.60
C THR A 128 0.39 -16.36 8.39
N ASN A 129 0.61 -15.73 7.23
CA ASN A 129 -0.09 -16.11 5.99
C ASN A 129 0.26 -17.53 5.51
N TYR A 130 1.49 -17.99 5.74
CA TYR A 130 1.97 -19.31 5.39
C TYR A 130 1.38 -20.37 6.31
N LEU A 131 1.40 -20.13 7.63
CA LEU A 131 0.80 -21.01 8.63
C LEU A 131 -0.73 -21.07 8.47
N ASP A 132 -1.38 -19.92 8.25
CA ASP A 132 -2.81 -19.86 7.94
C ASP A 132 -3.14 -20.65 6.67
N ALA A 133 -2.29 -20.57 5.64
CA ALA A 133 -2.48 -21.34 4.41
C ALA A 133 -2.26 -22.85 4.58
N LEU A 134 -1.45 -23.25 5.57
CA LEU A 134 -1.22 -24.66 5.89
C LEU A 134 -2.35 -25.25 6.73
N TRP A 135 -2.91 -24.48 7.67
CA TRP A 135 -3.81 -25.01 8.71
C TRP A 135 -5.29 -24.74 8.41
N CYS A 136 -5.60 -23.67 7.69
CA CYS A 136 -6.96 -23.33 7.30
C CYS A 136 -7.15 -23.61 5.80
N ARG A 137 -8.27 -24.23 5.42
CA ARG A 137 -8.66 -24.22 4.01
C ARG A 137 -8.89 -22.75 3.63
N PRO A 138 -8.49 -22.30 2.44
CA PRO A 138 -8.66 -20.90 2.02
C PRO A 138 -10.12 -20.45 2.07
N TYR A 139 -11.06 -21.39 2.02
CA TYR A 139 -12.50 -21.17 2.15
C TYR A 139 -12.97 -20.95 3.59
N ASP A 140 -12.23 -21.41 4.61
CA ASP A 140 -12.66 -21.31 6.00
C ASP A 140 -12.74 -19.84 6.43
N HIS A 141 -11.76 -19.04 6.02
CA HIS A 141 -11.79 -17.59 6.27
C HIS A 141 -13.01 -16.94 5.60
N ILE A 142 -13.32 -17.28 4.35
CA ILE A 142 -14.49 -16.75 3.63
C ILE A 142 -15.79 -17.15 4.32
N ALA A 143 -15.91 -18.42 4.72
CA ALA A 143 -17.06 -18.94 5.42
C ALA A 143 -17.26 -18.25 6.77
N LEU A 144 -16.19 -18.07 7.55
CA LEU A 144 -16.24 -17.34 8.82
C LEU A 144 -16.63 -15.87 8.61
N PHE A 145 -16.13 -15.22 7.56
CA PHE A 145 -16.47 -13.83 7.25
C PHE A 145 -17.94 -13.68 6.83
N LEU A 146 -18.45 -14.59 5.98
CA LEU A 146 -19.84 -14.62 5.56
C LEU A 146 -20.77 -14.87 6.75
N LEU A 147 -20.45 -15.88 7.57
CA LEU A 147 -21.22 -16.22 8.76
C LEU A 147 -21.21 -15.10 9.80
N GLY A 148 -20.04 -14.52 10.06
CA GLY A 148 -19.90 -13.38 10.97
C GLY A 148 -20.69 -12.16 10.51
N THR A 149 -20.69 -11.89 9.20
CA THR A 149 -21.51 -10.82 8.61
C THR A 149 -22.99 -11.12 8.74
N ALA A 150 -23.42 -12.34 8.42
CA ALA A 150 -24.82 -12.78 8.57
C ALA A 150 -25.29 -12.67 10.03
N ALA A 151 -24.47 -13.12 10.98
CA ALA A 151 -24.76 -13.04 12.41
C ALA A 151 -24.84 -11.58 12.89
N SER A 152 -23.95 -10.70 12.43
CA SER A 152 -23.99 -9.28 12.75
C SER A 152 -25.27 -8.61 12.24
N ILE A 153 -25.63 -8.86 10.98
CA ILE A 153 -26.87 -8.33 10.38
C ILE A 153 -28.08 -8.86 11.16
N HIS A 154 -28.14 -10.16 11.44
CA HIS A 154 -29.25 -10.76 12.15
C HIS A 154 -29.43 -10.21 13.58
N ARG A 155 -28.33 -9.97 14.30
CA ARG A 155 -28.36 -9.38 15.65
C ARG A 155 -28.92 -7.96 15.64
N GLU A 156 -28.57 -7.18 14.63
CA GLU A 156 -28.96 -5.78 14.48
C GLU A 156 -30.27 -5.60 13.67
N ARG A 157 -30.90 -6.67 13.18
CA ARG A 157 -32.02 -6.64 12.22
C ARG A 157 -33.22 -5.79 12.64
N ARG A 158 -33.43 -5.60 13.95
CA ARG A 158 -34.52 -4.74 14.47
C ARG A 158 -34.34 -3.26 14.11
N ARG A 159 -33.12 -2.86 13.73
CA ARG A 159 -32.74 -1.52 13.29
C ARG A 159 -32.72 -1.39 11.76
N TRP A 160 -33.53 -2.19 11.05
CA TRP A 160 -33.59 -2.15 9.58
C TRP A 160 -34.04 -0.80 9.02
N HIS A 161 -34.78 -0.01 9.80
CA HIS A 161 -35.26 1.33 9.43
C HIS A 161 -34.21 2.44 9.67
N ASP A 162 -33.04 2.12 10.24
CA ASP A 162 -31.96 3.07 10.47
C ASP A 162 -30.99 3.08 9.27
N ASP A 163 -30.99 4.16 8.50
CA ASP A 163 -30.15 4.34 7.31
C ASP A 163 -28.65 4.19 7.62
N SER A 164 -28.20 4.61 8.80
CA SER A 164 -26.80 4.50 9.20
C SER A 164 -26.40 3.04 9.37
N GLN A 165 -27.32 2.24 9.91
CA GLN A 165 -27.15 0.82 10.15
C GLN A 165 -27.19 0.02 8.84
N VAL A 166 -28.11 0.36 7.93
CA VAL A 166 -28.17 -0.22 6.58
C VAL A 166 -26.89 0.12 5.79
N THR A 167 -26.40 1.35 5.90
CA THR A 167 -25.14 1.77 5.27
C THR A 167 -23.95 0.96 5.78
N LYS A 168 -23.88 0.74 7.10
CA LYS A 168 -22.86 -0.12 7.72
C LYS A 168 -22.93 -1.56 7.19
N TRP A 169 -24.11 -2.18 7.11
CA TRP A 169 -24.26 -3.53 6.56
C TRP A 169 -23.86 -3.61 5.08
N ARG A 170 -24.24 -2.62 4.27
CA ARG A 170 -23.86 -2.55 2.85
C ARG A 170 -22.35 -2.42 2.68
N ALA A 171 -21.67 -1.69 3.55
CA ALA A 171 -20.21 -1.60 3.56
C ALA A 171 -19.57 -2.94 3.93
N TRP A 172 -20.10 -3.65 4.93
CA TRP A 172 -19.61 -4.97 5.32
C TRP A 172 -19.77 -5.99 4.20
N LEU A 173 -20.93 -6.01 3.52
CA LEU A 173 -21.14 -6.87 2.36
C LEU A 173 -20.17 -6.57 1.21
N GLU A 174 -19.79 -5.31 0.99
CA GLU A 174 -18.78 -4.97 -0.02
C GLU A 174 -17.40 -5.51 0.35
N ILE A 175 -17.02 -5.42 1.64
CA ILE A 175 -15.77 -5.97 2.15
C ILE A 175 -15.75 -7.49 1.96
N VAL A 176 -16.83 -8.18 2.35
CA VAL A 176 -16.98 -9.63 2.17
C VAL A 176 -16.91 -10.02 0.70
N ALA A 177 -17.64 -9.33 -0.18
CA ALA A 177 -17.61 -9.60 -1.61
C ALA A 177 -16.20 -9.40 -2.20
N ALA A 178 -15.48 -8.35 -1.78
CA ALA A 178 -14.11 -8.13 -2.21
C ALA A 178 -13.15 -9.22 -1.69
N GLN A 179 -13.40 -9.78 -0.51
CA GLN A 179 -12.64 -10.89 0.03
C GLN A 179 -12.94 -12.19 -0.73
N VAL A 180 -14.22 -12.50 -1.00
CA VAL A 180 -14.65 -13.65 -1.81
C VAL A 180 -13.99 -13.62 -3.18
N GLU A 181 -14.04 -12.48 -3.88
CA GLU A 181 -13.42 -12.31 -5.21
C GLU A 181 -11.91 -12.59 -5.18
N ARG A 182 -11.25 -12.24 -4.07
CA ARG A 182 -9.81 -12.42 -3.89
C ARG A 182 -9.45 -13.86 -3.56
N ASP A 183 -10.12 -14.45 -2.58
CA ASP A 183 -9.69 -15.70 -1.96
C ASP A 183 -10.35 -16.93 -2.58
N ALA A 184 -11.56 -16.81 -3.13
CA ALA A 184 -12.23 -17.92 -3.81
C ALA A 184 -11.60 -18.24 -5.18
N SER A 185 -10.80 -17.32 -5.74
CA SER A 185 -10.09 -17.56 -7.01
C SER A 185 -9.05 -18.67 -6.95
N LEU A 186 -8.75 -19.22 -5.74
CA LEU A 186 -7.79 -20.31 -5.49
C LEU A 186 -6.42 -20.17 -6.17
N SER A 187 -6.05 -18.96 -6.61
CA SER A 187 -4.88 -18.75 -7.47
C SER A 187 -3.55 -19.10 -6.79
N ARG A 188 -3.56 -19.36 -5.47
CA ARG A 188 -2.39 -19.80 -4.70
C ARG A 188 -2.06 -21.28 -4.89
N ARG A 189 -3.03 -22.13 -5.24
CA ARG A 189 -2.82 -23.59 -5.36
C ARG A 189 -2.41 -24.03 -6.75
N PHE A 190 -2.86 -23.31 -7.77
CA PHE A 190 -2.45 -23.54 -9.14
C PHE A 190 -1.20 -22.73 -9.41
N GLY A 191 -0.10 -23.40 -9.78
CA GLY A 191 1.12 -22.73 -10.22
C GLY A 191 0.88 -21.87 -11.45
N THR A 192 1.90 -21.12 -11.89
CA THR A 192 1.83 -20.22 -13.08
C THR A 192 1.74 -20.97 -14.42
N ALA A 193 1.46 -22.28 -14.42
CA ALA A 193 1.58 -23.13 -15.61
C ALA A 193 0.26 -23.33 -16.38
N GLU A 194 -0.90 -23.02 -15.78
CA GLU A 194 -2.23 -23.26 -16.40
C GLU A 194 -3.07 -21.97 -16.44
N ASP A 195 -2.72 -21.05 -17.34
CA ASP A 195 -3.36 -19.72 -17.44
C ASP A 195 -4.88 -19.77 -17.66
N GLY A 196 -5.40 -20.79 -18.36
CA GLY A 196 -6.84 -20.94 -18.64
C GLY A 196 -7.66 -21.14 -17.36
N THR A 197 -7.26 -22.08 -16.51
CA THR A 197 -7.97 -22.42 -15.26
C THR A 197 -8.00 -21.26 -14.26
N HIS A 198 -6.96 -20.41 -14.26
CA HIS A 198 -6.94 -19.20 -13.42
C HIS A 198 -8.00 -18.18 -13.83
N THR A 199 -8.25 -18.02 -15.13
CA THR A 199 -9.26 -17.07 -15.61
C THR A 199 -10.69 -17.52 -15.26
N GLU A 200 -10.99 -18.80 -15.41
CA GLU A 200 -12.29 -19.39 -15.05
C GLU A 200 -12.56 -19.30 -13.55
N LEU A 201 -11.60 -19.69 -12.70
CA LEU A 201 -11.74 -19.59 -11.24
C LEU A 201 -11.91 -18.16 -10.76
N ARG A 202 -11.23 -17.20 -11.41
CA ARG A 202 -11.41 -15.77 -11.12
C ARG A 202 -12.78 -15.28 -11.53
N ASP A 203 -13.27 -15.71 -12.69
CA ASP A 203 -14.59 -15.29 -13.16
C ASP A 203 -15.67 -15.81 -12.22
N GLU A 204 -15.60 -17.07 -11.80
CA GLU A 204 -16.53 -17.59 -10.82
C GLU A 204 -16.44 -16.91 -9.46
N ALA A 205 -15.23 -16.64 -8.96
CA ALA A 205 -15.07 -15.87 -7.73
C ALA A 205 -15.74 -14.49 -7.85
N ARG A 206 -15.68 -13.85 -9.02
CA ARG A 206 -16.39 -12.60 -9.30
C ARG A 206 -17.90 -12.80 -9.36
N ARG A 207 -18.39 -13.89 -9.96
CA ARG A 207 -19.82 -14.23 -10.02
C ARG A 207 -20.40 -14.46 -8.62
N ILE A 208 -19.69 -15.18 -7.76
CA ILE A 208 -20.08 -15.37 -6.36
C ILE A 208 -20.04 -14.04 -5.60
N ALA A 209 -18.98 -13.24 -5.79
CA ALA A 209 -18.92 -11.91 -5.20
C ALA A 209 -20.05 -10.98 -5.69
N ALA A 210 -20.51 -11.13 -6.94
CA ALA A 210 -21.65 -10.39 -7.47
C ALA A 210 -22.96 -10.76 -6.75
N ILE A 211 -23.16 -12.04 -6.41
CA ILE A 211 -24.28 -12.46 -5.55
C ILE A 211 -24.18 -11.77 -4.17
N VAL A 212 -23.01 -11.75 -3.54
CA VAL A 212 -22.85 -11.06 -2.25
C VAL A 212 -23.16 -9.56 -2.38
N ARG A 213 -22.76 -8.92 -3.49
CA ARG A 213 -23.07 -7.52 -3.77
C ARG A 213 -24.56 -7.27 -4.06
N SER A 214 -25.29 -8.20 -4.66
CA SER A 214 -26.71 -8.01 -4.98
C SER A 214 -27.54 -7.84 -3.70
N HIS A 215 -27.17 -8.53 -2.61
CA HIS A 215 -27.78 -8.36 -1.29
C HIS A 215 -27.71 -6.92 -0.75
N LYS A 216 -26.75 -6.09 -1.21
CA LYS A 216 -26.68 -4.68 -0.83
C LYS A 216 -27.89 -3.89 -1.32
N ARG A 217 -28.44 -4.26 -2.48
CA ARG A 217 -29.65 -3.66 -3.03
C ARG A 217 -30.87 -4.14 -2.25
N THR A 218 -30.97 -5.45 -2.01
CA THR A 218 -32.04 -6.03 -1.18
C THR A 218 -32.11 -5.41 0.21
N LEU A 219 -30.96 -5.14 0.86
CA LEU A 219 -30.94 -4.44 2.15
C LEU A 219 -31.34 -2.96 2.06
N ALA A 220 -31.02 -2.28 0.95
CA ALA A 220 -31.40 -0.89 0.75
C ALA A 220 -32.89 -0.73 0.44
N GLU A 221 -33.50 -1.75 -0.17
CA GLU A 221 -34.92 -1.80 -0.53
C GLU A 221 -35.77 -2.57 0.50
N ALA A 222 -35.20 -2.94 1.66
CA ALA A 222 -35.90 -3.72 2.67
C ALA A 222 -37.02 -2.88 3.35
N TYR A 223 -38.24 -3.42 3.39
CA TYR A 223 -39.40 -2.78 4.01
C TYR A 223 -39.75 -3.37 5.37
N SER A 224 -39.09 -4.47 5.74
CA SER A 224 -39.35 -5.20 6.97
C SER A 224 -38.11 -5.93 7.48
N ALA A 225 -38.13 -6.32 8.76
CA ALA A 225 -37.12 -7.21 9.32
C ALA A 225 -37.10 -8.59 8.62
N HIS A 226 -38.21 -9.01 8.02
CA HIS A 226 -38.31 -10.27 7.29
C HIS A 226 -37.45 -10.25 6.01
N ASP A 227 -37.42 -9.12 5.30
CA ASP A 227 -36.57 -8.95 4.10
C ASP A 227 -35.08 -9.06 4.46
N VAL A 228 -34.70 -8.51 5.62
CA VAL A 228 -33.34 -8.65 6.17
C VAL A 228 -33.03 -10.10 6.54
N ASP A 229 -33.99 -10.81 7.15
CA ASP A 229 -33.83 -12.23 7.47
C ASP A 229 -33.69 -13.11 6.22
N ALA A 230 -34.30 -12.73 5.09
CA ALA A 230 -34.09 -13.40 3.80
C ALA A 230 -32.64 -13.25 3.32
N VAL A 231 -32.05 -12.06 3.45
CA VAL A 231 -30.63 -11.82 3.16
C VAL A 231 -29.73 -12.66 4.07
N VAL A 232 -30.00 -12.66 5.38
CA VAL A 232 -29.24 -13.49 6.35
C VAL A 232 -29.32 -14.97 5.99
N THR A 233 -30.52 -15.47 5.67
CA THR A 233 -30.74 -16.87 5.28
C THR A 233 -29.95 -17.23 4.02
N SER A 234 -29.95 -16.35 3.03
CA SER A 234 -29.17 -16.51 1.81
C SER A 234 -27.66 -16.58 2.10
N LEU A 235 -27.13 -15.69 2.95
CA LEU A 235 -25.72 -15.71 3.35
C LEU A 235 -25.35 -16.98 4.13
N VAL A 236 -26.23 -17.46 5.01
CA VAL A 236 -26.01 -18.72 5.76
C VAL A 236 -26.01 -19.92 4.80
N ARG A 237 -26.94 -20.00 3.86
CA ARG A 237 -26.95 -21.05 2.82
C ARG A 237 -25.70 -20.98 1.94
N GLY A 238 -25.29 -19.78 1.54
CA GLY A 238 -24.03 -19.57 0.82
C GLY A 238 -22.82 -20.03 1.62
N THR A 239 -22.79 -19.77 2.92
CA THR A 239 -21.74 -20.25 3.83
C THR A 239 -21.72 -21.78 3.90
N GLN A 240 -22.88 -22.42 4.04
CA GLN A 240 -23.00 -23.88 4.06
C GLN A 240 -22.50 -24.50 2.75
N ALA A 241 -22.90 -23.94 1.60
CA ALA A 241 -22.42 -24.38 0.29
C ALA A 241 -20.90 -24.19 0.15
N PHE A 242 -20.33 -23.09 0.65
CA PHE A 242 -18.88 -22.87 0.71
C PHE A 242 -18.17 -23.92 1.56
N CYS A 243 -18.67 -24.23 2.76
CA CYS A 243 -18.08 -25.25 3.64
C CYS A 243 -18.18 -26.66 3.03
N ALA A 244 -19.27 -26.97 2.33
CA ALA A 244 -19.45 -28.23 1.63
C ALA A 244 -18.63 -28.34 0.34
N GLY A 245 -18.08 -27.23 -0.16
CA GLY A 245 -17.44 -27.18 -1.48
C GLY A 245 -18.41 -27.35 -2.64
N ASP A 246 -19.71 -27.10 -2.43
CA ASP A 246 -20.75 -27.23 -3.45
C ASP A 246 -20.75 -26.01 -4.39
N ARG A 247 -19.86 -26.07 -5.38
CA ARG A 247 -19.70 -25.04 -6.41
C ARG A 247 -20.97 -24.83 -7.23
N THR A 248 -21.71 -25.90 -7.49
CA THR A 248 -22.99 -25.83 -8.22
C THR A 248 -24.03 -25.03 -7.46
N ALA A 249 -24.17 -25.24 -6.15
CA ALA A 249 -25.08 -24.46 -5.31
C ALA A 249 -24.66 -22.99 -5.19
N LEU A 250 -23.35 -22.70 -5.13
CA LEU A 250 -22.85 -21.31 -5.09
C LEU A 250 -23.11 -20.55 -6.39
N LEU A 251 -23.04 -21.23 -7.53
CA LEU A 251 -23.21 -20.61 -8.85
C LEU A 251 -24.64 -20.65 -9.36
N ALA A 252 -25.54 -21.42 -8.75
CA ALA A 252 -26.93 -21.58 -9.19
C ALA A 252 -27.69 -20.26 -9.35
N ASN A 253 -27.39 -19.26 -8.51
CA ASN A 253 -28.01 -17.94 -8.53
C ASN A 253 -27.08 -16.84 -9.04
N ALA A 254 -25.91 -17.22 -9.59
CA ALA A 254 -24.90 -16.25 -9.98
C ALA A 254 -25.14 -15.76 -11.40
N PRO A 255 -25.01 -14.44 -11.67
CA PRO A 255 -25.17 -13.91 -13.02
C PRO A 255 -24.18 -14.57 -13.99
N ASP A 256 -24.59 -14.84 -15.22
CA ASP A 256 -23.75 -15.53 -16.23
C ASP A 256 -22.45 -14.78 -16.53
N GLN A 257 -22.49 -13.46 -16.44
CA GLN A 257 -21.33 -12.59 -16.62
C GLN A 257 -21.19 -11.68 -15.41
N ALA A 258 -20.04 -11.77 -14.73
CA ALA A 258 -19.71 -10.80 -13.70
C ALA A 258 -19.28 -9.49 -14.37
N ALA A 259 -19.89 -8.36 -13.96
CA ALA A 259 -19.50 -7.06 -14.48
C ALA A 259 -17.97 -6.86 -14.28
N PRO A 260 -17.22 -6.51 -15.34
CA PRO A 260 -15.79 -6.32 -15.22
C PRO A 260 -15.51 -5.22 -14.21
N ARG A 261 -14.73 -5.55 -13.18
CA ARG A 261 -14.31 -4.57 -12.18
C ARG A 261 -13.33 -3.62 -12.85
N VAL A 262 -13.85 -2.50 -13.34
CA VAL A 262 -13.02 -1.41 -13.85
C VAL A 262 -12.24 -0.90 -12.65
N ASN A 263 -10.99 -1.36 -12.51
CA ASN A 263 -10.14 -0.97 -11.39
C ASN A 263 -9.67 0.47 -11.63
N ARG A 264 -10.58 1.43 -11.40
CA ARG A 264 -10.36 2.87 -11.60
C ARG A 264 -9.12 3.34 -10.86
N PHE A 265 -8.81 2.69 -9.75
CA PHE A 265 -7.63 2.98 -8.95
C PHE A 265 -6.35 2.40 -9.56
N ALA A 266 -6.32 1.15 -10.04
CA ALA A 266 -5.16 0.67 -10.80
C ALA A 266 -4.95 1.48 -12.09
N ALA A 267 -6.02 1.86 -12.76
CA ALA A 267 -5.96 2.80 -13.89
C ALA A 267 -5.41 4.16 -13.45
N ALA A 268 -5.78 4.67 -12.28
CA ALA A 268 -5.21 5.90 -11.72
C ALA A 268 -3.73 5.75 -11.37
N ILE A 269 -3.30 4.67 -10.70
CA ILE A 269 -1.89 4.41 -10.39
C ILE A 269 -1.07 4.32 -11.67
N LEU A 270 -1.52 3.51 -12.64
CA LEU A 270 -0.82 3.35 -13.92
C LEU A 270 -0.70 4.68 -14.68
N ARG A 271 -1.63 5.61 -14.47
CA ARG A 271 -1.56 6.99 -15.01
C ARG A 271 -0.59 7.90 -14.26
N LEU A 272 -0.29 7.62 -12.99
CA LEU A 272 0.66 8.42 -12.18
C LEU A 272 2.12 7.98 -12.37
N ILE A 273 2.37 6.76 -12.86
CA ILE A 273 3.73 6.24 -13.08
C ILE A 273 4.57 7.17 -13.97
N PRO A 274 4.11 7.64 -15.14
CA PRO A 274 4.91 8.51 -15.99
C PRO A 274 5.30 9.83 -15.30
N ALA A 275 4.38 10.41 -14.51
CA ALA A 275 4.63 11.63 -13.76
C ALA A 275 5.69 11.42 -12.68
N ALA A 276 5.58 10.33 -11.94
CA ALA A 276 6.57 9.96 -10.93
C ALA A 276 7.97 9.71 -11.55
N VAL A 277 8.03 9.07 -12.72
CA VAL A 277 9.28 8.81 -13.45
C VAL A 277 9.95 10.12 -13.88
N LEU A 278 9.21 11.10 -14.40
CA LEU A 278 9.77 12.40 -14.79
C LEU A 278 10.30 13.19 -13.58
N ILE A 279 9.55 13.22 -12.48
CA ILE A 279 9.97 13.89 -11.25
C ILE A 279 11.25 13.23 -10.71
N ALA A 280 11.28 11.90 -10.64
CA ALA A 280 12.44 11.15 -10.21
C ALA A 280 13.65 11.42 -11.12
N ALA A 281 13.47 11.41 -12.44
CA ALA A 281 14.53 11.72 -13.39
C ALA A 281 15.12 13.12 -13.18
N GLY A 282 14.28 14.13 -12.92
CA GLY A 282 14.75 15.48 -12.61
C GLY A 282 15.50 15.58 -11.28
N ILE A 283 15.07 14.85 -10.24
CA ILE A 283 15.74 14.82 -8.94
C ILE A 283 17.10 14.12 -9.01
N PHE A 284 17.19 13.01 -9.76
CA PHE A 284 18.41 12.21 -9.86
C PHE A 284 19.39 12.69 -10.94
N LEU A 285 18.98 13.60 -11.83
CA LEU A 285 19.83 14.14 -12.90
C LEU A 285 21.22 14.67 -12.42
N PRO A 286 21.34 15.36 -11.27
CA PRO A 286 22.63 15.88 -10.79
C PRO A 286 23.65 14.79 -10.41
N LEU A 287 23.21 13.54 -10.24
CA LEU A 287 24.11 12.43 -9.89
C LEU A 287 24.90 11.90 -11.09
N ILE A 288 24.60 12.37 -12.31
CA ILE A 288 25.32 11.98 -13.52
C ILE A 288 26.38 13.05 -13.82
N PRO A 289 27.67 12.81 -13.52
CA PRO A 289 28.71 13.85 -13.57
C PRO A 289 28.88 14.46 -14.97
N ALA A 290 28.66 13.66 -16.01
CA ALA A 290 28.74 14.08 -17.41
C ALA A 290 27.69 15.13 -17.80
N ILE A 291 26.55 15.18 -17.10
CA ILE A 291 25.46 16.11 -17.39
C ILE A 291 25.49 17.27 -16.40
N ALA A 292 25.82 17.02 -15.14
CA ALA A 292 25.79 17.99 -14.03
C ALA A 292 26.63 19.26 -14.27
N GLN A 293 27.69 19.18 -15.10
CA GLN A 293 28.56 20.32 -15.39
C GLN A 293 28.06 21.23 -16.52
N SER A 294 26.99 20.84 -17.23
CA SER A 294 26.43 21.65 -18.31
C SER A 294 25.38 22.64 -17.79
N GLU A 295 25.37 23.88 -18.30
CA GLU A 295 24.30 24.84 -17.98
C GLU A 295 22.90 24.29 -18.32
N LEU A 296 22.82 23.46 -19.37
CA LEU A 296 21.61 22.78 -19.83
C LEU A 296 21.01 21.84 -18.76
N ALA A 297 21.81 21.30 -17.85
CA ALA A 297 21.33 20.37 -16.82
C ALA A 297 20.40 21.04 -15.82
N SER A 298 20.65 22.31 -15.50
CA SER A 298 19.81 23.07 -14.57
C SER A 298 18.40 23.30 -15.14
N SER A 299 18.31 23.70 -16.42
CA SER A 299 17.07 23.89 -17.16
C SER A 299 16.34 22.56 -17.38
N LEU A 300 17.06 21.50 -17.74
CA LEU A 300 16.49 20.17 -17.95
C LEU A 300 15.90 19.58 -16.66
N ARG A 301 16.59 19.75 -15.53
CA ARG A 301 16.10 19.32 -14.20
C ARG A 301 14.77 19.97 -13.87
N TRP A 302 14.67 21.29 -13.99
CA TRP A 302 13.44 22.00 -13.70
C TRP A 302 12.33 21.64 -14.67
N TYR A 303 12.65 21.49 -15.97
CA TYR A 303 11.70 21.04 -16.97
C TYR A 303 11.07 19.68 -16.60
N LEU A 304 11.89 18.68 -16.25
CA LEU A 304 11.41 17.34 -15.88
C LEU A 304 10.53 17.35 -14.62
N ILE A 305 10.90 18.12 -13.61
CA ILE A 305 10.13 18.25 -12.36
C ILE A 305 8.79 18.94 -12.64
N VAL A 306 8.81 20.08 -13.32
CA VAL A 306 7.60 20.87 -13.63
C VAL A 306 6.67 20.08 -14.53
N MET A 307 7.19 19.43 -15.57
CA MET A 307 6.40 18.61 -16.48
C MET A 307 5.79 17.40 -15.77
N GLY A 308 6.56 16.73 -14.91
CA GLY A 308 6.04 15.66 -14.07
C GLY A 308 4.94 16.13 -13.11
N ALA A 309 5.11 17.30 -12.48
CA ALA A 309 4.08 17.90 -11.62
C ALA A 309 2.81 18.26 -12.40
N ILE A 310 2.93 18.81 -13.61
CA ILE A 310 1.79 19.13 -14.48
C ILE A 310 1.06 17.85 -14.87
N MET A 311 1.76 16.79 -15.27
CA MET A 311 1.14 15.49 -15.56
C MET A 311 0.47 14.87 -14.34
N PHE A 312 1.01 15.10 -13.14
CA PHE A 312 0.40 14.62 -11.90
C PHE A 312 -0.92 15.33 -11.59
N VAL A 313 -0.99 16.65 -11.82
CA VAL A 313 -2.17 17.47 -11.54
C VAL A 313 -3.22 17.37 -12.65
N THR A 314 -2.81 17.20 -13.90
CA THR A 314 -3.72 17.18 -15.04
C THR A 314 -4.26 15.77 -15.30
N THR A 315 -5.55 15.58 -15.03
CA THR A 315 -6.26 14.31 -15.30
C THR A 315 -6.53 14.07 -16.80
N ARG A 316 -6.22 15.03 -17.68
CA ARG A 316 -6.39 14.94 -19.14
C ARG A 316 -5.04 15.00 -19.86
N GLN A 317 -4.68 13.93 -20.56
CA GLN A 317 -3.41 13.80 -21.28
C GLN A 317 -3.21 14.88 -22.37
N ASP A 318 -4.30 15.35 -22.98
CA ASP A 318 -4.26 16.39 -24.03
C ASP A 318 -3.87 17.79 -23.51
N LEU A 319 -4.09 18.04 -22.22
CA LEU A 319 -3.70 19.30 -21.58
C LEU A 319 -2.22 19.26 -21.18
N ALA A 320 -1.73 18.10 -20.73
CA ALA A 320 -0.33 17.92 -20.40
C ALA A 320 0.58 18.13 -21.62
N THR A 321 0.23 17.57 -22.79
CA THR A 321 1.02 17.71 -24.01
C THR A 321 1.11 19.17 -24.47
N LYS A 322 -0.02 19.90 -24.49
CA LYS A 322 -0.05 21.33 -24.88
C LYS A 322 0.74 22.23 -23.93
N ILE A 323 0.68 21.96 -22.63
CA ILE A 323 1.45 22.72 -21.64
C ILE A 323 2.94 22.36 -21.75
N GLY A 324 3.28 21.09 -21.99
CA GLY A 324 4.66 20.66 -22.23
C GLY A 324 5.30 21.36 -23.42
N GLU A 325 4.58 21.47 -24.54
CA GLU A 325 5.04 22.23 -25.72
C GLU A 325 5.26 23.72 -25.42
N ALA A 326 4.34 24.35 -24.66
CA ALA A 326 4.48 25.74 -24.27
C ALA A 326 5.69 25.98 -23.35
N VAL A 327 5.90 25.09 -22.38
CA VAL A 327 7.02 25.17 -21.43
C VAL A 327 8.36 24.90 -22.13
N ALA A 328 8.43 23.92 -23.04
CA ALA A 328 9.61 23.66 -23.86
C ALA A 328 9.99 24.88 -24.71
N LYS A 329 9.00 25.57 -25.28
CA LYS A 329 9.20 26.77 -26.12
C LYS A 329 9.69 27.99 -25.33
N VAL A 330 9.45 28.04 -24.02
CA VAL A 330 9.92 29.13 -23.14
C VAL A 330 11.32 28.84 -22.58
N LEU A 331 11.64 27.57 -22.31
CA LEU A 331 12.92 27.17 -21.71
C LEU A 331 14.08 26.99 -22.70
N PHE A 332 13.80 26.68 -23.97
CA PHE A 332 14.82 26.45 -25.01
C PHE A 332 14.91 27.59 -26.03
N LYS A 333 14.61 28.81 -25.59
CA LYS A 333 14.69 30.03 -26.40
C LYS A 333 15.83 30.90 -25.89
#